data_AF-A0A4U9WMP2-F1
#
_entry.id   AF-A0A4U9WMP2-F1
#
_cell.length_a   1.000
_cell.length_b   1.000
_cell.length_c   1.000
_cell.angle_alpha   90.00
_cell.angle_beta   90.00
_cell.angle_gamma   90.00
#
_symmetry.space_group_name_H-M   'P 1'
#
loop_
_entity.id
_entity.type
_entity.pdbx_description
1 polymer ?
#
loop_
_entity_poly.entity_id
_entity_poly.type
_entity_poly.pdbx_seq_one_letter_code
_entity_poly.pdbx_strand_id
1 'polypeptide(L)'
;MSLNRQLRLGSILHGASGNMSAWRHPAAQADASINFDFVKNTAIKAEEGKLDFLFVADGLYINEKSIPHFLNRFEPLTVLSALAVITSRFGVSGHRIDVLQ
;
A
#
# COMPACT_ATOMS: atom_id res chain seq x y z
N MET A 1 8.94 35.85 5.57
CA MET A 1 8.30 34.78 6.36
C MET A 1 8.81 33.45 5.84
N SER A 2 9.43 32.63 6.69
CA SER A 2 9.75 31.24 6.33
C SER A 2 8.45 30.46 6.17
N LEU A 3 8.26 29.78 5.04
CA LEU A 3 7.10 28.90 4.85
C LEU A 3 7.18 27.76 5.88
N ASN A 4 6.14 27.61 6.69
CA ASN A 4 6.04 26.49 7.63
C ASN A 4 5.78 25.20 6.82
N ARG A 5 6.85 24.43 6.55
CA ARG A 5 6.79 23.22 5.75
C ARG A 5 6.42 22.04 6.64
N GLN A 6 5.32 21.36 6.33
CA GLN A 6 4.96 20.10 6.95
C GLN A 6 5.52 18.94 6.12
N LEU A 7 6.10 17.94 6.80
CA LEU A 7 6.54 16.71 6.16
C LEU A 7 5.31 15.90 5.73
N ARG A 8 5.30 15.47 4.47
CA ARG A 8 4.29 14.54 3.94
C ARG A 8 4.79 13.11 4.09
N LEU A 9 3.97 12.22 4.63
CA LEU A 9 4.30 10.82 4.81
C LEU A 9 3.26 9.94 4.14
N GLY A 10 3.70 8.88 3.46
CA GLY A 10 2.82 7.89 2.85
C GLY A 10 3.18 6.48 3.29
N SER A 11 2.26 5.54 3.03
CA SER A 11 2.48 4.12 3.28
C SER A 11 2.49 3.33 1.97
N ILE A 12 3.43 2.42 1.82
CA ILE A 12 3.45 1.46 0.71
C ILE A 12 2.64 0.21 1.05
N LEU A 13 1.74 -0.18 0.15
CA LEU A 13 1.02 -1.45 0.22
C LEU A 13 1.86 -2.53 -0.46
N HIS A 14 2.68 -3.25 0.33
CA HIS A 14 3.65 -4.24 -0.18
C HIS A 14 3.47 -5.62 0.46
N GLY A 15 2.23 -6.11 0.57
CA GLY A 15 1.93 -7.43 1.15
C GLY A 15 2.68 -7.70 2.45
N ALA A 16 3.39 -8.83 2.52
CA ALA A 16 4.16 -9.20 3.71
C ALA A 16 5.43 -8.34 3.90
N SER A 17 6.10 -7.93 2.80
CA SER A 17 7.25 -7.01 2.70
C SER A 17 7.98 -7.25 1.36
N GLY A 18 8.88 -6.34 0.97
CA GLY A 18 9.80 -6.51 -0.16
C GLY A 18 10.96 -7.49 0.07
N ASN A 19 11.04 -8.12 1.24
CA ASN A 19 12.04 -9.15 1.54
C ASN A 19 11.55 -10.55 1.11
N MET A 20 12.43 -11.31 0.43
CA MET A 20 12.16 -12.66 -0.10
C MET A 20 11.55 -13.64 0.93
N SER A 21 11.92 -13.52 2.20
CA SER A 21 11.53 -14.44 3.28
C SER A 21 10.57 -13.82 4.30
N ALA A 22 10.11 -12.59 4.12
CA ALA A 22 9.28 -11.91 5.13
C ALA A 22 7.97 -12.64 5.45
N TRP A 23 7.36 -13.26 4.44
CA TRP A 23 6.14 -14.07 4.59
C TRP A 23 6.29 -15.25 5.57
N ARG A 24 7.52 -15.65 5.90
CA ARG A 24 7.84 -16.74 6.83
C ARG A 24 7.96 -16.27 8.27
N HIS A 25 7.94 -14.95 8.52
CA HIS A 25 8.06 -14.42 9.88
C HIS A 25 6.79 -14.78 10.68
N PRO A 26 6.89 -15.23 11.94
CA PRO A 26 5.72 -15.67 12.71
C PRO A 26 4.62 -14.62 12.89
N ALA A 27 4.99 -13.33 12.85
CA ALA A 27 4.05 -12.20 12.94
C ALA A 27 3.60 -11.67 11.56
N ALA A 28 4.12 -12.21 10.45
CA ALA A 28 3.71 -11.81 9.13
C ALA A 28 2.44 -12.55 8.71
N GLN A 29 1.60 -11.87 7.95
CA GLN A 29 0.50 -12.51 7.25
C GLN A 29 1.04 -13.08 5.93
N ALA A 30 1.04 -14.41 5.78
CA ALA A 30 1.71 -15.08 4.66
C ALA A 30 1.07 -14.77 3.29
N ASP A 31 -0.25 -14.61 3.26
CA ASP A 31 -1.05 -14.33 2.07
C ASP A 31 -1.28 -12.81 1.84
N ALA A 32 -0.59 -11.94 2.59
CA ALA A 32 -0.82 -10.50 2.61
C ALA A 32 -0.82 -9.81 1.23
N SER A 33 -0.08 -10.34 0.25
CA SER A 33 -0.02 -9.77 -1.11
C SER A 33 -1.33 -9.89 -1.90
N ILE A 34 -2.18 -10.84 -1.54
CA ILE A 34 -3.46 -11.14 -2.21
C ILE A 34 -4.65 -11.17 -1.25
N ASN A 35 -4.43 -10.78 0.00
CA ASN A 35 -5.46 -10.72 1.02
C ASN A 35 -6.04 -9.30 1.07
N PHE A 36 -7.28 -9.14 0.61
CA PHE A 36 -7.92 -7.83 0.55
C PHE A 36 -8.14 -7.22 1.94
N ASP A 37 -8.49 -8.02 2.95
CA ASP A 37 -8.67 -7.53 4.31
C ASP A 37 -7.37 -7.01 4.90
N PHE A 38 -6.23 -7.63 4.59
CA PHE A 38 -4.92 -7.11 4.97
C PHE A 38 -4.66 -5.73 4.37
N VAL A 39 -4.92 -5.57 3.08
CA VAL A 39 -4.75 -4.29 2.36
C VAL A 39 -5.69 -3.22 2.92
N LYS A 40 -6.97 -3.56 3.11
CA LYS A 40 -7.98 -2.70 3.71
C LYS A 40 -7.58 -2.21 5.10
N ASN A 41 -7.17 -3.13 5.97
CA ASN A 41 -6.77 -2.80 7.34
C ASN A 41 -5.49 -1.94 7.36
N THR A 42 -4.57 -2.15 6.42
CA THR A 42 -3.37 -1.31 6.27
C THR A 42 -3.74 0.10 5.84
N ALA A 43 -4.68 0.24 4.89
CA ALA A 43 -5.18 1.54 4.46
C ALA A 43 -5.90 2.29 5.59
N ILE A 44 -6.77 1.63 6.36
CA ILE A 44 -7.45 2.22 7.51
C ILE A 44 -6.44 2.71 8.56
N LYS A 45 -5.44 1.88 8.90
CA LYS A 45 -4.38 2.28 9.84
C LYS A 45 -3.57 3.48 9.35
N ALA A 46 -3.28 3.53 8.05
CA ALA A 46 -2.59 4.66 7.45
C ALA A 46 -3.43 5.95 7.53
N GLU A 47 -4.75 5.84 7.32
CA GLU A 47 -5.69 6.96 7.45
C GLU A 47 -5.80 7.46 8.90
N GLU A 48 -5.91 6.54 9.86
CA GLU A 48 -5.89 6.84 11.31
C GLU A 48 -4.59 7.51 11.73
N GLY A 49 -3.47 7.07 11.13
CA GLY A 49 -2.14 7.65 11.31
C GLY A 49 -1.93 9.01 10.63
N LYS A 50 -2.95 9.54 9.92
CA LYS A 50 -2.89 10.80 9.16
C LYS A 50 -1.79 10.83 8.09
N LEU A 51 -1.49 9.67 7.51
CA LEU A 51 -0.63 9.61 6.33
C LEU A 51 -1.36 10.27 5.16
N ASP A 52 -0.60 10.94 4.31
CA ASP A 52 -1.12 11.77 3.23
C ASP A 52 -1.52 10.94 2.00
N PHE A 53 -0.87 9.78 1.79
CA PHE A 53 -1.12 8.94 0.62
C PHE A 53 -0.78 7.46 0.85
N LEU A 54 -1.34 6.61 -0.02
CA LEU A 54 -0.98 5.22 -0.17
C LEU A 54 -0.28 5.02 -1.51
N PHE A 55 0.76 4.20 -1.52
CA PHE A 55 1.54 3.85 -2.71
C PHE A 55 1.43 2.35 -2.98
N VAL A 56 1.13 1.97 -4.23
CA VAL A 56 1.07 0.57 -4.66
C VAL A 56 2.10 0.38 -5.75
N ALA A 57 3.16 -0.37 -5.46
CA ALA A 57 4.19 -0.67 -6.44
C ALA A 57 3.72 -1.76 -7.41
N ASP A 58 4.13 -1.63 -8.67
CA ASP A 58 3.82 -2.62 -9.70
C ASP A 58 5.07 -3.09 -10.47
N GLY A 59 4.87 -4.05 -11.35
CA GLY A 59 5.89 -4.71 -12.14
C GLY A 59 5.24 -5.70 -13.10
N LEU A 60 5.65 -5.62 -14.35
CA LEU A 60 4.98 -6.29 -15.47
C LEU A 60 5.68 -7.59 -15.90
N TYR A 61 6.64 -8.06 -15.09
CA TYR A 61 7.43 -9.25 -15.40
C TYR A 61 7.77 -10.03 -14.13
N ILE A 62 7.67 -11.35 -14.22
CA ILE A 62 7.98 -12.30 -13.14
C ILE A 62 8.79 -13.48 -13.65
N ASN A 63 9.55 -14.09 -12.75
CA ASN A 63 10.21 -15.38 -12.96
C ASN A 63 10.23 -16.19 -11.65
N GLU A 64 10.73 -17.42 -11.68
CA GLU A 64 10.77 -18.35 -10.54
C GLU A 64 11.55 -17.82 -9.32
N LYS A 65 12.41 -16.82 -9.50
CA LYS A 65 13.22 -16.19 -8.45
C LYS A 65 12.66 -14.83 -8.01
N SER A 66 11.54 -14.38 -8.57
CA SER A 66 10.86 -13.17 -8.13
C SER A 66 10.45 -13.31 -6.67
N ILE A 67 10.50 -12.20 -5.92
CA ILE A 67 10.04 -12.20 -4.53
C ILE A 67 8.54 -12.55 -4.46
N PRO A 68 8.05 -13.17 -3.37
CA PRO A 68 6.69 -13.68 -3.32
C PRO A 68 5.61 -12.63 -3.58
N HIS A 69 5.87 -11.37 -3.19
CA HIS A 69 4.97 -10.26 -3.49
C HIS A 69 4.83 -9.96 -4.98
N PHE A 70 5.88 -10.12 -5.79
CA PHE A 70 5.77 -9.94 -7.25
C PHE A 70 5.17 -11.16 -7.94
N LEU A 71 5.31 -12.36 -7.38
CA LEU A 71 4.74 -13.58 -7.95
C LEU A 71 3.20 -13.57 -7.97
N ASN A 72 2.58 -12.97 -6.95
CA ASN A 72 1.13 -12.87 -6.86
C ASN A 72 0.72 -11.66 -6.02
N ARG A 73 0.10 -10.66 -6.65
CA ARG A 73 -0.39 -9.43 -6.02
C ARG A 73 -1.60 -8.87 -6.75
N PHE A 74 -2.27 -7.93 -6.10
CA PHE A 74 -3.29 -7.11 -6.77
C PHE A 74 -2.69 -6.15 -7.79
N GLU A 75 -3.48 -5.87 -8.83
CA GLU A 75 -3.21 -4.81 -9.80
C GLU A 75 -3.53 -3.44 -9.16
N PRO A 76 -2.65 -2.42 -9.30
CA PRO A 76 -2.77 -1.15 -8.59
C PRO A 76 -4.09 -0.42 -8.78
N LEU A 77 -4.57 -0.26 -10.02
CA LEU A 77 -5.78 0.50 -10.30
C LEU A 77 -7.00 -0.15 -9.66
N THR A 78 -7.09 -1.47 -9.75
CA THR A 78 -8.19 -2.27 -9.20
C THR A 78 -8.24 -2.17 -7.68
N VAL A 79 -7.10 -2.35 -7.00
CA VAL A 79 -7.07 -2.29 -5.53
C VAL A 79 -7.29 -0.87 -5.00
N LEU A 80 -6.73 0.15 -5.67
CA LEU A 80 -6.94 1.55 -5.30
C LEU A 80 -8.41 1.97 -5.49
N SER A 81 -9.05 1.51 -6.57
CA SER A 81 -10.48 1.74 -6.79
C SER A 81 -11.35 1.14 -5.69
N ALA A 82 -10.99 -0.07 -5.22
CA ALA A 82 -11.66 -0.71 -4.11
C ALA A 82 -11.42 0.01 -2.77
N LEU A 83 -10.22 0.56 -2.54
CA LEU A 83 -9.90 1.32 -1.32
C LEU A 83 -10.53 2.72 -1.30
N ALA A 84 -10.74 3.34 -2.46
CA ALA A 84 -11.28 4.69 -2.59
C ALA A 84 -12.70 4.82 -2.00
N VAL A 85 -13.49 3.73 -2.00
CA VAL A 85 -14.85 3.73 -1.40
C VAL A 85 -14.86 3.39 0.09
N ILE A 86 -13.75 2.86 0.63
CA ILE A 86 -13.63 2.43 2.03
C ILE A 86 -12.98 3.53 2.87
N THR A 87 -12.06 4.28 2.27
CA THR A 87 -11.31 5.34 2.94
C THR A 87 -11.93 6.70 2.67
N SER A 88 -11.81 7.61 3.63
CA SER A 88 -12.55 8.87 3.63
C SER A 88 -11.67 10.10 3.42
N ARG A 89 -10.44 10.05 3.94
CA ARG A 89 -9.48 11.17 3.99
C ARG A 89 -8.49 11.13 2.84
N PHE A 90 -8.19 9.95 2.32
CA PHE A 90 -7.34 9.87 1.12
C PHE A 90 -7.98 10.59 -0.08
N GLY A 91 -9.30 10.82 -0.10
CA GLY A 91 -10.01 11.39 -1.25
C GLY A 91 -10.73 12.74 -1.13
N VAL A 92 -10.92 13.38 0.05
CA VAL A 92 -11.92 14.49 0.16
C VAL A 92 -11.44 15.74 0.94
N SER A 93 -10.16 15.90 1.23
CA SER A 93 -9.68 17.10 1.96
C SER A 93 -8.33 17.59 1.50
N GLY A 94 -8.16 17.98 0.22
CA GLY A 94 -6.94 18.65 -0.25
C GLY A 94 -5.63 17.84 -0.15
N HIS A 95 -5.73 16.53 0.14
CA HIS A 95 -4.62 15.59 0.11
C HIS A 95 -4.90 14.64 -1.05
N ARG A 96 -4.08 14.81 -2.08
CA ARG A 96 -4.19 14.12 -3.35
C ARG A 96 -3.78 12.67 -3.10
N ILE A 97 -4.59 11.70 -3.52
CA ILE A 97 -4.05 10.37 -3.84
C ILE A 97 -3.12 10.60 -5.04
N ASP A 98 -1.86 10.93 -4.75
CA ASP A 98 -0.82 10.84 -5.75
C ASP A 98 -0.53 9.34 -5.90
N VAL A 99 -1.30 8.72 -6.80
CA VAL A 99 -1.00 7.39 -7.35
C VAL A 99 0.28 7.56 -8.15
N LEU A 100 1.41 7.44 -7.48
CA LEU A 100 2.67 7.22 -8.16
C LEU A 100 2.67 5.75 -8.59
N GLN A 101 2.84 5.51 -9.89
CA GLN A 101 3.27 4.20 -10.41
C GLN A 101 4.79 4.12 -10.35
#